data_AF-A0A2N3QHL8-F1
#
_entry.id   AF-A0A2N3QHL8-F1
#
_cell.length_a   1.000
_cell.length_b   1.000
_cell.length_c   1.000
_cell.angle_alpha   90.00
_cell.angle_beta   90.00
_cell.angle_gamma   90.00
#
_symmetry.space_group_name_H-M   'P 1'
#
loop_
_entity.id
_entity.type
_entity.pdbx_description
1 polymer ?
#
loop_
_entity_poly.entity_id
_entity_poly.type
_entity_poly.pdbx_seq_one_letter_code
_entity_poly.pdbx_strand_id
1 'polypeptide(L)' 'MKPAISAHKRDMILKWHENGYSTAETANLLNLPEQVVKDVIKQATQPTQPTPPADAQDIPLF' A
#
# COMPACT_ATOMS: atom_id res chain seq x y z
N MET A 1 -18.79 -3.31 6.26
CA MET A 1 -17.62 -2.71 6.95
C MET A 1 -16.37 -3.45 6.48
N LYS A 2 -15.43 -2.78 5.78
CA LYS A 2 -14.12 -3.39 5.46
C LYS A 2 -13.37 -3.57 6.79
N PRO A 3 -12.90 -4.77 7.16
CA PRO A 3 -12.10 -4.92 8.37
C PRO A 3 -10.85 -4.07 8.22
N ALA A 4 -10.68 -3.08 9.11
CA ALA A 4 -9.49 -2.25 9.14
C ALA A 4 -8.31 -3.14 9.55
N ILE A 5 -7.48 -3.51 8.58
CA ILE A 5 -6.24 -4.23 8.84
C ILE A 5 -5.35 -3.33 9.70
N SER A 6 -4.86 -3.86 10.82
CA SER A 6 -3.91 -3.14 11.67
C SER A 6 -2.61 -2.85 10.90
N ALA A 7 -1.98 -1.70 11.18
CA ALA A 7 -0.71 -1.31 10.54
C ALA A 7 0.36 -2.40 10.64
N HIS A 8 0.42 -3.11 11.77
CA HIS A 8 1.32 -4.25 11.98
C HIS A 8 1.11 -5.39 10.96
N LYS A 9 -0.14 -5.75 10.64
CA LYS A 9 -0.42 -6.78 9.65
C LYS A 9 -0.07 -6.33 8.23
N ARG A 10 -0.23 -5.04 7.91
CA ARG A 10 0.21 -4.49 6.62
C ARG A 10 1.73 -4.59 6.45
N ASP A 11 2.49 -4.18 7.46
CA ASP A 11 3.95 -4.27 7.46
C ASP A 11 4.42 -5.72 7.24
N MET A 12 3.77 -6.66 7.93
CA MET A 12 4.04 -8.09 7.78
C MET A 12 3.75 -8.60 6.35
N ILE A 13 2.63 -8.19 5.75
CA ILE A 13 2.28 -8.53 4.35
C ILE A 13 3.36 -8.04 3.40
N LEU A 14 3.80 -6.79 3.55
CA LEU A 14 4.81 -6.18 2.67
C LEU A 14 6.16 -6.87 2.83
N LYS A 15 6.59 -7.08 4.07
CA LYS A 15 7.84 -7.78 4.35
C LYS A 15 7.85 -9.20 3.77
N TRP A 16 6.76 -9.95 3.90
CA TRP A 16 6.67 -11.30 3.34
C TRP A 16 6.64 -11.29 1.82
N HIS A 17 5.95 -10.33 1.20
CA HIS A 17 5.98 -10.14 -0.24
C HIS A 17 7.40 -9.83 -0.76
N GLU A 18 8.18 -8.98 -0.06
CA GLU A 18 9.59 -8.72 -0.39
C GLU A 18 10.48 -9.97 -0.23
N ASN A 19 10.15 -10.86 0.70
CA ASN A 19 10.85 -12.15 0.87
C ASN A 19 10.41 -13.22 -0.14
N GLY A 20 9.50 -12.91 -1.07
CA GLY A 20 9.05 -13.82 -2.12
C GLY A 20 7.87 -14.73 -1.74
N TYR A 21 7.18 -14.47 -0.63
CA TYR A 21 5.99 -15.23 -0.24
C TYR A 21 4.81 -14.93 -1.16
N SER A 22 4.03 -15.96 -1.48
CA SER A 22 2.84 -15.80 -2.30
C SER A 22 1.72 -15.07 -1.54
N THR A 23 0.89 -14.34 -2.29
CA THR A 23 -0.29 -13.65 -1.73
C THR A 23 -1.29 -14.62 -1.09
N ALA A 24 -1.45 -15.81 -1.66
CA ALA A 24 -2.29 -16.88 -1.11
C ALA A 24 -1.75 -17.45 0.21
N GLU A 25 -0.43 -17.65 0.32
CA GLU A 25 0.19 -18.13 1.56
C GLU A 25 0.07 -17.09 2.67
N THR A 26 0.34 -15.82 2.35
CA THR A 26 0.22 -14.70 3.29
C THR A 26 -1.23 -14.54 3.76
N ALA A 27 -2.21 -14.70 2.86
CA ALA A 27 -3.63 -14.65 3.17
C ALA A 27 -4.06 -15.77 4.14
N ASN A 28 -3.61 -17.00 3.88
CA ASN A 28 -3.87 -18.15 4.76
C ASN A 28 -3.25 -17.97 6.15
N LEU A 29 -1.98 -17.56 6.21
CA LEU A 29 -1.25 -17.36 7.46
C LEU A 29 -1.84 -16.23 8.32
N LEU A 30 -2.34 -15.16 7.69
CA LEU A 30 -2.94 -14.02 8.39
C LEU A 30 -4.44 -14.16 8.64
N ASN A 31 -5.05 -15.24 8.14
CA ASN A 31 -6.50 -15.45 8.09
C ASN A 31 -7.21 -14.24 7.48
N LEU A 32 -6.69 -13.74 6.36
CA LEU A 32 -7.20 -12.59 5.63
C LEU A 32 -7.69 -13.02 4.25
N PRO A 33 -8.67 -12.32 3.67
CA PRO A 33 -9.03 -12.52 2.27
C PRO A 33 -7.83 -12.19 1.38
N GLU A 34 -7.57 -13.02 0.37
CA GLU A 34 -6.47 -12.78 -0.58
C GLU A 34 -6.61 -11.44 -1.30
N GLN A 35 -7.85 -11.02 -1.60
CA GLN A 35 -8.14 -9.69 -2.15
C GLN A 35 -7.59 -8.57 -1.28
N VAL A 36 -7.65 -8.72 0.04
CA VAL A 36 -7.18 -7.72 0.99
C VAL A 36 -5.65 -7.65 0.99
N VAL A 37 -4.97 -8.80 0.91
CA VAL A 37 -3.50 -8.87 0.78
C VAL A 37 -3.05 -8.22 -0.53
N LYS A 38 -3.73 -8.52 -1.64
CA LYS A 38 -3.48 -7.90 -2.95
C LYS A 38 -3.70 -6.38 -2.91
N ASP A 39 -4.74 -5.92 -2.23
CA ASP A 39 -5.03 -4.49 -2.09
C ASP A 39 -3.93 -3.77 -1.30
N VAL A 40 -3.42 -4.38 -0.22
CA VAL A 40 -2.30 -3.84 0.57
C VAL A 40 -1.03 -3.73 -0.26
N ILE A 41 -0.67 -4.79 -1.01
CA ILE A 41 0.51 -4.78 -1.88
C ILE A 41 0.36 -3.72 -2.98
N LYS A 42 -0.82 -3.63 -3.61
CA LYS A 42 -1.12 -2.60 -4.62
C LYS A 42 -1.07 -1.18 -4.07
N GLN A 43 -1.55 -0.96 -2.84
CA GLN A 43 -1.47 0.35 -2.19
C GLN A 43 -0.02 0.72 -1.85
N ALA A 44 0.82 -0.25 -1.50
CA ALA A 44 2.23 -0.01 -1.23
C ALA A 44 3.08 0.19 -2.49
N THR A 45 2.72 -0.44 -3.62
CA THR A 45 3.37 -0.23 -4.91
C THR A 45 2.84 0.98 -5.66
N GLN A 46 1.68 1.53 -5.29
CA GLN A 46 1.33 2.88 -5.71
C GLN A 46 2.33 3.82 -5.04
N PRO A 47 3.21 4.49 -5.81
CA PRO A 47 3.90 5.63 -5.26
C PRO A 47 2.80 6.59 -4.82
N THR A 48 2.87 7.06 -3.57
CA THR A 48 2.20 8.31 -3.21
C THR A 48 2.53 9.29 -4.33
N GLN A 49 1.52 9.58 -5.14
CA GLN A 49 1.58 10.50 -6.25
C GLN A 49 2.38 11.72 -5.77
N PRO A 50 3.41 12.18 -6.50
CA PRO A 50 4.08 13.40 -6.11
C PRO A 50 2.98 14.44 -6.01
N THR A 51 2.78 15.00 -4.82
CA THR A 51 2.07 16.27 -4.69
C THR A 51 2.74 17.16 -5.72
N PRO A 52 2.05 17.63 -6.78
CA PRO A 52 2.66 18.63 -7.64
C PRO A 52 3.11 19.76 -6.70
N PRO A 53 4.34 20.30 -6.83
CA PRO A 53 4.73 21.42 -6.01
C PRO A 53 3.66 22.50 -6.23
N ALA A 54 2.92 22.84 -5.18
CA ALA A 54 1.90 23.89 -5.21
C ALA A 54 2.53 25.30 -5.39
N ASP A 55 3.81 25.36 -5.72
CA ASP A 55 4.65 26.57 -5.84
C ASP A 55 5.22 26.76 -7.26
N ALA A 56 4.68 26.06 -8.25
CA ALA A 56 4.90 26.40 -9.65
C ALA A 56 3.58 26.91 -10.21
N GLN A 57 3.22 28.18 -9.91
CA GLN A 57 2.48 29.15 -10.76
C GLN A 57 1.97 30.33 -9.91
N ASP A 58 2.86 31.17 -9.38
CA ASP A 58 2.54 32.59 -9.15
C ASP A 58 3.84 33.41 -9.19
N ILE A 59 4.42 33.55 -10.38
CA ILE A 59 5.33 34.67 -10.65
C ILE A 59 4.55 35.63 -11.51
N PRO A 60 3.95 36.70 -10.95
CA PRO A 60 3.40 37.75 -11.77
C PRO A 60 4.56 38.44 -12.51
N LEU A 61 4.56 38.33 -13.84
CA LEU A 61 5.35 39.21 -14.69
C LEU A 61 4.76 40.63 -14.58
N PHE A 62 5.30 41.41 -13.65
CA PHE A 62 5.25 42.88 -13.71
C PHE A 62 6.55 43.40 -14.30
#